data_AF-A0A2U0AIC3-F1
#
_entry.id   AF-A0A2U0AIC3-F1
#
_cell.length_a   1.000
_cell.length_b   1.000
_cell.length_c   1.000
_cell.angle_alpha   90.00
_cell.angle_beta   90.00
_cell.angle_gamma   90.00
#
_symmetry.space_group_name_H-M   'P 1'
#
loop_
_entity.id
_entity.type
_entity.pdbx_description
1 polymer ?
#
loop_
_entity_poly.entity_id
_entity_poly.type
_entity_poly.pdbx_seq_one_letter_code
_entity_poly.pdbx_strand_id
1 'polypeptide(L)'
;MEQFTLFVISLLANLFSAFSGGGAGLVQLPALIFLGLPFGVALATHKVASVALGIGATVRHLREGGLERQFVIYMLLAGLPGVVIGASLILQVADRHAEVALGVLTLGLGIYSFLSPKLGIEYQAIHRDKSGFLIGGGGLFLIGVLNGSLTSGT
;
A
#
# COMPACT_ATOMS: atom_id res chain seq x y z
N MET A 1 9.33 18.41 -22.31
CA MET A 1 9.96 17.08 -22.52
C MET A 1 9.98 16.28 -21.22
N GLU A 2 10.41 16.86 -20.09
CA GLU A 2 10.46 16.16 -18.79
C GLU A 2 9.12 15.58 -18.31
N GLN A 3 8.00 16.31 -18.40
CA GLN A 3 6.69 15.81 -17.96
C GLN A 3 6.18 14.60 -18.77
N PHE A 4 6.51 14.53 -20.05
CA PHE A 4 6.14 13.37 -20.89
C PHE A 4 6.97 12.15 -20.50
N THR A 5 8.26 12.33 -20.22
CA THR A 5 9.13 11.26 -19.71
C THR A 5 8.68 10.76 -18.34
N LEU A 6 8.35 11.67 -17.41
CA LEU A 6 7.77 11.33 -16.11
C LEU A 6 6.47 10.54 -16.25
N PHE A 7 5.60 10.93 -17.19
CA PHE A 7 4.36 10.22 -17.48
C PHE A 7 4.60 8.78 -17.95
N VAL A 8 5.47 8.59 -18.95
CA VAL A 8 5.77 7.25 -19.50
C VAL A 8 6.40 6.35 -18.44
N ILE A 9 7.38 6.85 -17.68
CA ILE A 9 8.04 6.06 -16.63
C ILE A 9 7.04 5.72 -15.51
N SER A 10 6.22 6.68 -15.08
CA SER A 10 5.18 6.44 -14.07
C SER A 10 4.13 5.44 -14.53
N LEU A 11 3.76 5.47 -15.81
CA LEU A 11 2.82 4.52 -16.40
C LEU A 11 3.41 3.10 -16.41
N LEU A 12 4.65 2.93 -16.86
CA LEU A 12 5.32 1.63 -16.88
C LEU A 12 5.56 1.09 -15.47
N ALA A 13 5.99 1.94 -14.53
CA ALA A 13 6.16 1.56 -13.13
C ALA A 13 4.85 1.09 -12.51
N ASN A 14 3.72 1.77 -12.79
CA ASN A 14 2.38 1.34 -12.37
C ASN A 14 1.95 0.02 -13.01
N LEU A 15 2.32 -0.24 -14.26
CA LEU A 15 1.93 -1.46 -14.97
C LEU A 15 2.63 -2.70 -14.40
N PHE A 16 3.96 -2.64 -14.20
CA PHE A 16 4.72 -3.72 -13.56
C PHE A 16 4.27 -3.97 -12.12
N SER A 17 3.97 -2.88 -11.41
CA SER A 17 3.40 -2.89 -10.07
C SER A 17 2.08 -3.64 -9.98
N ALA A 18 1.15 -3.38 -10.92
CA ALA A 18 -0.14 -4.06 -10.98
C ALA A 18 0.01 -5.56 -11.29
N PHE A 19 0.98 -5.96 -12.12
CA PHE A 19 1.26 -7.37 -12.40
C PHE A 19 1.83 -8.13 -11.22
N SER A 20 2.49 -7.45 -10.28
CA SER A 20 3.01 -8.08 -9.05
C SER A 20 1.94 -8.33 -7.98
N GLY A 21 0.66 -8.02 -8.24
CA GLY A 21 -0.45 -8.38 -7.35
C GLY A 21 -0.57 -7.54 -6.06
N GLY A 22 0.01 -6.34 -6.01
CA GLY A 22 -0.02 -5.45 -4.82
C GLY A 22 1.30 -4.72 -4.54
N GLY A 23 2.37 -5.04 -5.28
CA GLY A 23 3.70 -4.43 -5.13
C GLY A 23 3.82 -2.97 -5.59
N ALA A 24 2.70 -2.24 -5.76
CA ALA A 24 2.71 -0.95 -6.43
C ALA A 24 3.47 0.15 -5.71
N GLY A 25 3.34 0.18 -4.38
CA GLY A 25 4.09 1.10 -3.54
C GLY A 25 5.59 0.82 -3.47
N LEU A 26 6.01 -0.45 -3.63
CA LEU A 26 7.42 -0.84 -3.50
C LEU A 26 8.30 -0.23 -4.58
N VAL A 27 7.78 -0.06 -5.79
CA VAL A 27 8.59 0.36 -6.95
C VAL A 27 8.24 1.78 -7.39
N GLN A 28 6.95 2.13 -7.45
CA GLN A 28 6.54 3.42 -8.01
C GLN A 28 6.98 4.60 -7.14
N LEU A 29 6.79 4.52 -5.81
CA LEU A 29 7.12 5.65 -4.93
C LEU A 29 8.63 5.95 -4.91
N PRO A 30 9.54 4.95 -4.73
CA PRO A 30 10.97 5.20 -4.87
C PRO A 30 11.37 5.69 -6.27
N ALA A 31 10.75 5.19 -7.34
CA ALA A 31 11.03 5.65 -8.69
C ALA A 31 10.69 7.14 -8.88
N LEU A 32 9.54 7.60 -8.38
CA LEU A 32 9.16 9.02 -8.42
C LEU A 32 10.14 9.90 -7.65
N ILE A 33 10.58 9.47 -6.47
CA ILE A 33 11.58 10.19 -5.68
C ILE A 33 12.93 10.24 -6.42
N PHE A 34 13.37 9.14 -7.03
CA PHE A 34 14.59 9.12 -7.84
C PHE A 34 14.53 9.97 -9.10
N LEU A 35 13.34 10.22 -9.64
CA LEU A 35 13.11 11.17 -10.73
C LEU A 35 13.13 12.63 -10.26
N GLY A 36 13.41 12.89 -8.98
CA GLY A 36 13.61 14.22 -8.42
C GLY A 36 12.35 14.87 -7.86
N LEU A 37 11.25 14.12 -7.69
CA LEU A 37 10.05 14.67 -7.07
C LEU A 37 10.22 14.78 -5.54
N PRO A 38 9.78 15.88 -4.90
CA PRO A 38 9.70 15.97 -3.45
C PRO A 38 8.83 14.86 -2.88
N PHE A 39 9.16 14.39 -1.67
CA PHE A 39 8.52 13.22 -1.08
C PHE A 39 6.99 13.36 -1.02
N GLY A 40 6.48 14.52 -0.57
CA GLY A 40 5.04 14.77 -0.49
C GLY A 40 4.32 14.71 -1.85
N VAL A 41 4.95 15.20 -2.92
CA VAL A 41 4.38 15.17 -4.29
C VAL A 41 4.39 13.76 -4.85
N ALA A 42 5.50 13.04 -4.66
CA ALA A 42 5.63 11.63 -5.04
C ALA A 42 4.59 10.75 -4.30
N LEU A 43 4.44 10.97 -2.99
CA LEU A 43 3.48 10.28 -2.14
C LEU A 43 2.04 10.56 -2.59
N ALA A 44 1.69 11.82 -2.84
CA ALA A 44 0.36 12.20 -3.32
C ALA A 44 0.03 11.55 -4.67
N THR A 45 0.98 11.59 -5.62
CA THR A 45 0.83 11.00 -6.96
C THR A 45 0.61 9.49 -6.88
N HIS A 46 1.39 8.81 -6.04
CA HIS A 46 1.24 7.38 -5.81
C HIS A 46 -0.12 7.04 -5.17
N LYS A 47 -0.57 7.80 -4.15
CA LYS A 47 -1.87 7.55 -3.51
C LYS A 47 -3.06 7.70 -4.47
N VAL A 48 -3.03 8.68 -5.37
CA VAL A 48 -4.09 8.83 -6.39
C VAL A 48 -4.13 7.59 -7.30
N ALA A 49 -2.96 7.10 -7.73
CA ALA A 49 -2.87 5.88 -8.53
C ALA A 49 -3.40 4.66 -7.77
N SER A 50 -3.01 4.48 -6.50
CA SER A 50 -3.47 3.36 -5.66
C SER A 50 -4.98 3.38 -5.42
N VAL A 51 -5.59 4.56 -5.24
CA VAL A 51 -7.06 4.69 -5.14
C VAL A 51 -7.73 4.27 -6.44
N ALA A 52 -7.22 4.72 -7.59
CA ALA A 52 -7.77 4.34 -8.89
C ALA A 52 -7.69 2.82 -9.13
N LEU A 53 -6.54 2.20 -8.79
CA LEU A 53 -6.35 0.75 -8.83
C LEU A 53 -7.30 0.03 -7.86
N GLY A 54 -7.45 0.53 -6.64
CA GLY A 54 -8.37 -0.01 -5.63
C GLY A 54 -9.82 0.01 -6.07
N ILE A 55 -10.27 1.08 -6.73
CA ILE A 55 -11.61 1.16 -7.34
C ILE A 55 -11.74 0.11 -8.45
N GLY A 56 -10.76 0.01 -9.36
CA GLY A 56 -10.76 -0.99 -10.43
C GLY A 56 -10.82 -2.43 -9.90
N ALA A 57 -10.01 -2.74 -8.89
CA ALA A 57 -10.01 -4.02 -8.19
C ALA A 57 -11.37 -4.27 -7.53
N THR A 58 -11.94 -3.28 -6.84
CA THR A 58 -13.25 -3.41 -6.20
C THR A 58 -14.35 -3.75 -7.20
N VAL A 59 -14.42 -3.03 -8.33
CA VAL A 59 -15.40 -3.29 -9.41
C VAL A 59 -15.24 -4.70 -9.96
N ARG A 60 -14.00 -5.14 -10.20
CA ARG A 60 -13.70 -6.51 -10.67
C ARG A 60 -14.20 -7.56 -9.67
N HIS A 61 -13.82 -7.46 -8.40
CA HIS A 61 -14.19 -8.44 -7.38
C HIS A 61 -15.70 -8.45 -7.10
N LEU A 62 -16.38 -7.31 -7.21
CA LEU A 62 -17.85 -7.24 -7.09
C LEU A 62 -18.54 -8.00 -8.22
N ARG A 63 -17.98 -7.99 -9.44
CA ARG A 63 -18.50 -8.77 -10.57
C ARG A 63 -18.22 -10.27 -10.45
N GLU A 64 -17.10 -10.64 -9.86
CA GLU A 64 -16.68 -12.03 -9.66
C GLU A 64 -17.39 -12.71 -8.46
N GLY A 65 -18.15 -11.96 -7.65
CA GLY A 65 -19.03 -12.50 -6.60
C GLY A 65 -18.32 -13.01 -5.33
N GLY A 66 -17.03 -12.73 -5.16
CA GLY A 66 -16.19 -13.29 -4.09
C GLY A 66 -16.07 -12.47 -2.79
N LEU A 67 -16.81 -11.37 -2.65
CA LEU A 67 -16.64 -10.45 -1.50
C LEU A 67 -17.57 -10.81 -0.32
N GLU A 68 -16.96 -11.27 0.77
CA GLU A 68 -17.59 -11.43 2.09
C GLU A 68 -17.86 -10.05 2.72
N ARG A 69 -19.06 -9.51 2.50
CA ARG A 69 -19.43 -8.13 2.84
C ARG A 69 -19.16 -7.74 4.31
N GLN A 70 -19.38 -8.66 5.25
CA GLN A 70 -19.11 -8.42 6.67
C GLN A 70 -17.62 -8.24 6.95
N PHE A 71 -16.78 -9.07 6.33
CA PHE A 71 -15.32 -8.99 6.48
C PHE A 71 -14.76 -7.74 5.81
N VAL A 72 -15.31 -7.35 4.67
CA VAL A 72 -14.95 -6.09 3.98
C VAL A 72 -15.24 -4.87 4.86
N ILE A 73 -16.45 -4.77 5.42
CA ILE A 73 -16.81 -3.65 6.29
C ILE A 73 -15.89 -3.63 7.51
N TYR A 74 -15.60 -4.79 8.10
CA TYR A 74 -14.67 -4.91 9.21
C TYR A 74 -13.28 -4.37 8.85
N MET A 75 -12.72 -4.80 7.71
CA MET A 75 -11.42 -4.34 7.25
C MET A 75 -11.39 -2.82 7.00
N LEU A 76 -12.45 -2.27 6.42
CA LEU A 76 -12.56 -0.83 6.19
C LEU A 76 -12.61 -0.06 7.52
N LEU A 77 -13.43 -0.49 8.47
CA LEU A 77 -13.57 0.19 9.77
C LEU A 77 -12.28 0.14 10.59
N ALA A 78 -11.53 -0.96 10.54
CA ALA A 78 -10.26 -1.07 11.25
C ALA A 78 -9.10 -0.36 10.52
N GLY A 79 -9.04 -0.46 9.18
CA GLY A 79 -7.91 0.05 8.40
C GLY A 79 -8.00 1.54 8.03
N LEU A 80 -9.18 2.05 7.64
CA LEU A 80 -9.33 3.43 7.16
C LEU A 80 -8.87 4.49 8.17
N PRO A 81 -9.22 4.40 9.47
CA PRO A 81 -8.75 5.36 10.45
C PRO A 81 -7.21 5.39 10.53
N GLY A 82 -6.57 4.22 10.46
CA GLY A 82 -5.12 4.09 10.44
C GLY A 82 -4.52 4.80 9.23
N VAL A 83 -5.07 4.59 8.03
CA VAL A 83 -4.60 5.25 6.79
C VAL A 83 -4.67 6.76 6.88
N VAL A 84 -5.79 7.31 7.38
CA VAL A 84 -5.97 8.76 7.53
C VAL A 84 -4.96 9.33 8.53
N ILE A 85 -4.76 8.65 9.66
CA ILE A 85 -3.78 9.06 10.69
C ILE A 85 -2.37 9.01 10.11
N GLY A 86 -1.98 7.90 9.48
CA GLY A 86 -0.65 7.74 8.88
C GLY A 86 -0.35 8.78 7.81
N ALA A 87 -1.31 9.08 6.93
CA ALA A 87 -1.18 10.10 5.90
C ALA A 87 -1.03 11.51 6.49
N SER A 88 -1.74 11.80 7.58
CA SER A 88 -1.63 13.10 8.25
C SER A 88 -0.32 13.27 9.01
N LEU A 89 0.22 12.18 9.56
CA LEU A 89 1.48 12.17 10.31
C LEU A 89 2.68 12.36 9.39
N ILE A 90 2.72 11.66 8.25
CA ILE A 90 3.91 11.69 7.39
C ILE A 90 4.14 13.06 6.74
N LEU A 91 3.07 13.83 6.49
CA LEU A 91 3.18 15.19 5.96
C LEU A 91 3.81 16.19 6.94
N GLN A 92 3.94 15.81 8.22
CA GLN A 92 4.62 16.61 9.25
C GLN A 92 6.09 16.20 9.42
N VAL A 93 6.52 15.12 8.78
CA VAL A 93 7.90 14.62 8.82
C VAL A 93 8.69 15.26 7.70
N ALA A 94 9.90 15.74 7.99
CA ALA A 94 10.77 16.30 6.96
C ALA A 94 11.14 15.23 5.92
N ASP A 95 11.09 15.60 4.64
CA ASP A 95 11.28 14.72 3.46
C ASP A 95 12.44 13.73 3.63
N ARG A 96 13.61 14.20 4.08
CA ARG A 96 14.78 13.33 4.26
C ARG A 96 14.55 12.17 5.24
N HIS A 97 13.84 12.42 6.34
CA HIS A 97 13.53 11.37 7.31
C HIS A 97 12.48 10.40 6.75
N ALA A 98 11.50 10.91 5.99
CA ALA A 98 10.50 10.10 5.33
C ALA A 98 11.11 9.19 4.24
N GLU A 99 12.05 9.71 3.44
CA GLU A 99 12.83 8.94 2.46
C GLU A 99 13.64 7.82 3.11
N VAL A 100 14.34 8.11 4.20
CA VAL A 100 15.14 7.10 4.92
C VAL A 100 14.22 6.03 5.50
N ALA A 101 13.10 6.42 6.13
CA ALA A 101 12.13 5.49 6.67
C ALA A 101 11.51 4.62 5.57
N LEU A 102 11.14 5.20 4.42
CA LEU A 102 10.68 4.48 3.24
C LEU A 102 11.73 3.48 2.75
N GLY A 103 13.00 3.88 2.66
CA GLY A 103 14.09 3.02 2.23
C GLY A 103 14.29 1.83 3.15
N VAL A 104 14.31 2.06 4.47
CA VAL A 104 14.42 0.99 5.48
C VAL A 104 13.22 0.03 5.40
N LEU A 105 12.00 0.56 5.31
CA LEU A 105 10.79 -0.24 5.22
C LEU A 105 10.78 -1.09 3.94
N THR A 106 11.11 -0.49 2.79
CA THR A 106 11.15 -1.16 1.49
C THR A 106 12.20 -2.27 1.46
N LEU A 107 13.41 -2.02 1.97
CA LEU A 107 14.45 -3.03 2.09
C LEU A 107 14.03 -4.17 3.03
N GLY A 108 13.47 -3.83 4.20
CA GLY A 108 12.98 -4.81 5.16
C GLY A 108 11.90 -5.72 4.56
N LEU A 109 10.92 -5.15 3.86
CA LEU A 109 9.88 -5.91 3.16
C LEU A 109 10.45 -6.74 2.01
N GLY A 110 11.44 -6.23 1.27
CA GLY A 110 12.12 -6.97 0.22
C GLY A 110 12.85 -8.21 0.76
N ILE A 111 13.59 -8.06 1.86
CA ILE A 111 14.25 -9.17 2.55
C ILE A 111 13.21 -10.15 3.10
N TYR A 112 12.17 -9.65 3.77
CA TYR A 112 11.12 -10.49 4.34
C TYR A 112 10.40 -11.33 3.27
N SER A 113 10.03 -10.73 2.15
CA SER A 113 9.38 -11.40 1.02
C SER A 113 10.30 -12.44 0.37
N PHE A 114 11.60 -12.16 0.26
CA PHE A 114 12.58 -13.12 -0.26
C PHE A 114 12.70 -14.36 0.65
N LEU A 115 12.66 -14.15 1.97
CA LEU A 115 12.74 -15.24 2.96
C LEU A 115 11.41 -15.99 3.14
N SER A 116 10.28 -15.37 2.82
CA SER A 116 8.92 -15.92 3.06
C SER A 116 8.10 -16.12 1.77
N PRO A 117 8.59 -16.87 0.76
CA PRO A 117 7.95 -16.96 -0.56
C PRO A 117 6.59 -17.69 -0.56
N LYS A 118 6.23 -18.39 0.53
CA LYS A 118 4.97 -19.13 0.66
C LYS A 118 3.87 -18.37 1.40
N LEU A 119 4.13 -17.13 1.82
CA LEU A 119 3.19 -16.35 2.63
C LEU A 119 1.90 -16.05 1.82
N GLY A 120 0.75 -16.44 2.36
CA GLY A 120 -0.56 -16.12 1.76
C GLY A 120 -0.96 -16.90 0.51
N ILE A 121 -0.17 -17.91 0.10
CA ILE A 121 -0.51 -18.78 -1.05
C ILE A 121 -1.70 -19.70 -0.73
N GLU A 122 -1.78 -20.20 0.51
CA GLU A 122 -2.90 -21.02 0.96
C GLU A 122 -3.85 -20.20 1.83
N TYR A 123 -5.11 -20.07 1.39
CA TYR A 123 -6.16 -19.48 2.19
C TYR A 123 -6.58 -20.46 3.30
N GLN A 124 -6.28 -20.12 4.55
CA GLN A 124 -6.81 -20.81 5.72
C GLN A 124 -7.54 -19.82 6.61
N ALA A 125 -8.81 -20.10 6.91
CA ALA A 125 -9.60 -19.29 7.83
C ALA A 125 -9.21 -19.63 9.29
N ILE A 126 -8.20 -18.95 9.81
CA ILE A 126 -7.67 -19.14 11.17
C ILE A 126 -8.10 -17.94 12.05
N HIS A 127 -8.35 -18.17 13.34
CA HIS A 127 -8.64 -17.12 14.35
C HIS A 127 -9.84 -16.21 14.04
N ARG A 128 -11.00 -16.80 13.69
CA ARG A 128 -12.28 -16.07 13.54
C ARG A 128 -13.05 -15.89 14.86
N ASP A 129 -12.38 -16.02 16.00
CA ASP A 129 -12.93 -15.78 17.33
C ASP A 129 -12.85 -14.29 17.71
N LYS A 130 -13.50 -13.90 18.82
CA LYS A 130 -13.54 -12.49 19.25
C LYS A 130 -12.14 -11.89 19.48
N SER A 131 -11.21 -12.67 20.03
CA SER A 131 -9.83 -12.21 20.27
C SER A 131 -9.06 -12.11 18.97
N GLY A 132 -9.25 -13.05 18.05
CA GLY A 132 -8.70 -13.00 16.70
C GLY A 132 -9.15 -11.77 15.91
N PHE A 133 -10.44 -11.41 15.99
CA PHE A 133 -10.92 -10.15 15.42
C PHE A 133 -10.24 -8.94 16.08
N LEU A 134 -10.26 -8.79 17.41
CA LEU A 134 -9.62 -7.66 18.10
C LEU A 134 -8.13 -7.48 17.72
N ILE A 135 -7.35 -8.56 17.77
CA ILE A 135 -5.91 -8.53 17.41
C ILE A 135 -5.75 -8.21 15.93
N GLY A 136 -6.52 -8.85 15.06
CA GLY A 136 -6.50 -8.60 13.62
C GLY A 136 -6.89 -7.16 13.26
N GLY A 137 -7.84 -6.58 13.99
CA GLY A 137 -8.26 -5.19 13.82
C GLY A 137 -7.17 -4.21 14.24
N GLY A 138 -6.54 -4.45 15.38
CA GLY A 138 -5.37 -3.67 15.82
C GLY A 138 -4.21 -3.78 14.83
N GLY A 139 -3.92 -4.99 14.33
CA GLY A 139 -2.92 -5.22 13.30
C GLY A 139 -3.26 -4.48 12.00
N LEU A 140 -4.51 -4.55 11.54
CA LEU A 140 -4.96 -3.88 10.33
C LEU A 140 -4.93 -2.36 10.46
N PHE A 141 -5.25 -1.83 11.63
CA PHE A 141 -5.09 -0.41 11.93
C PHE A 141 -3.62 0.03 11.83
N LEU A 142 -2.69 -0.72 12.43
CA LEU A 142 -1.25 -0.42 12.35
C LEU A 142 -0.72 -0.51 10.92
N ILE A 143 -1.12 -1.54 10.17
CA ILE A 143 -0.83 -1.65 8.73
C ILE A 143 -1.41 -0.45 7.99
N GLY A 144 -2.62 -0.02 8.35
CA GLY A 144 -3.25 1.20 7.85
C GLY A 144 -2.39 2.44 8.11
N VAL A 145 -1.87 2.63 9.32
CA VAL A 145 -0.97 3.76 9.65
C VAL A 145 0.32 3.73 8.83
N LEU A 146 0.94 2.56 8.69
CA LEU A 146 2.16 2.38 7.90
C LEU A 146 1.91 2.65 6.41
N ASN A 147 0.81 2.13 5.85
CA ASN A 147 0.40 2.40 4.48
C ASN A 147 0.04 3.88 4.28
N GLY A 148 -0.72 4.45 5.22
CA GLY A 148 -1.07 5.87 5.26
C GLY A 148 0.16 6.75 5.13
N SER A 149 1.22 6.42 5.85
CA SER A 149 2.46 7.19 5.90
C SER A 149 3.43 6.89 4.76
N LEU A 150 4.00 5.69 4.72
CA LEU A 150 5.16 5.35 3.87
C LEU A 150 4.82 4.46 2.67
N THR A 151 3.57 4.01 2.52
CA THR A 151 3.04 3.25 1.36
C THR A 151 4.08 2.47 0.55
N SER A 152 4.58 1.37 1.11
CA SER A 152 5.69 0.60 0.55
C SER A 152 5.25 -0.79 0.07
N GLY A 153 4.05 -0.93 -0.52
CA GLY A 153 3.59 -2.21 -1.06
C GLY A 153 2.18 -2.60 -0.65
N THR A 154 1.22 -1.74 -0.96
CA THR A 154 -0.22 -2.01 -0.79
C THR A 154 -0.98 -1.77 -2.06
#